data_AF-A0A1G2T551-F1
#
_entry.id   AF-A0A1G2T551-F1
#
_cell.length_a   1.000
_cell.length_b   1.000
_cell.length_c   1.000
_cell.angle_alpha   90.00
_cell.angle_beta   90.00
_cell.angle_gamma   90.00
#
_symmetry.space_group_name_H-M   'P 1'
#
loop_
_entity.id
_entity.type
_entity.pdbx_description
1 polymer ?
#
loop_
_entity_poly.entity_id
_entity_poly.type
_entity_poly.pdbx_seq_one_letter_code
_entity_poly.pdbx_strand_id
1 'polypeptide(L)' 'MRNIINISLPQELTKEVETAVRSGQYASKSEFFRDLLRLWKEQKLLDEIMGSEKEFVAGKGRTLRSLKDLR' A
#
# COMPACT_ATOMS: atom_id res chain seq x y z
N MET A 1 12.77 -0.22 16.03
CA MET A 1 12.95 1.21 16.34
C MET A 1 11.89 2.00 15.57
N ARG A 2 11.33 3.07 16.15
CA ARG A 2 10.37 3.96 15.46
C ARG A 2 11.10 5.22 15.05
N ASN A 3 10.87 5.70 13.82
CA ASN A 3 11.41 6.95 13.31
C ASN A 3 10.31 8.01 13.26
N ILE A 4 10.66 9.25 13.59
CA ILE A 4 9.75 10.40 13.53
C ILE A 4 9.89 11.03 12.16
N ILE A 5 8.75 11.29 11.50
CA ILE A 5 8.67 11.96 10.22
C ILE A 5 7.87 13.24 10.43
N ASN A 6 8.45 14.38 10.02
CA ASN A 6 7.76 15.66 9.99
C ASN A 6 7.37 15.99 8.55
N ILE A 7 6.11 16.34 8.35
CA ILE A 7 5.57 16.71 7.04
C ILE A 7 4.81 18.03 7.16
N SER A 8 4.99 18.90 6.18
CA SER A 8 4.17 20.11 6.03
C SER A 8 3.03 19.81 5.07
N LEU A 9 1.83 20.26 5.41
CA LEU A 9 0.63 20.07 4.61
C LEU A 9 -0.05 21.42 4.40
N PRO A 10 -0.65 21.65 3.21
CA PRO A 10 -1.60 22.72 3.01
C PRO A 10 -2.69 22.74 4.10
N GLN A 11 -3.20 23.94 4.39
CA GLN A 11 -4.20 24.12 5.44
C GLN A 11 -5.48 23.30 5.18
N GLU A 12 -5.88 23.19 3.92
CA GLU A 12 -7.07 22.42 3.51
C GLU A 12 -6.91 20.94 3.83
N LEU A 13 -5.81 20.32 3.41
CA LEU A 13 -5.50 18.92 3.72
C LEU A 13 -5.39 18.69 5.23
N THR A 14 -4.85 19.65 5.98
CA THR A 14 -4.79 19.53 7.45
C THR A 14 -6.19 19.44 8.07
N LYS A 15 -7.16 20.21 7.55
CA LYS A 15 -8.57 20.16 8.00
C LYS A 15 -9.21 18.83 7.65
N GLU A 16 -8.94 18.28 6.47
CA GLU A 16 -9.45 16.96 6.08
C GLU A 16 -8.95 15.86 7.00
N VAL A 17 -7.64 15.84 7.29
CA VAL A 17 -7.05 14.87 8.23
C VAL A 17 -7.65 15.02 9.63
N GLU A 18 -7.85 16.25 10.11
CA GLU A 18 -8.49 16.46 11.40
C GLU A 18 -9.94 15.97 11.43
N THR A 19 -10.68 16.15 10.34
CA THR A 19 -12.07 15.68 10.23
C THR A 19 -12.12 14.15 10.24
N ALA A 20 -11.23 13.48 9.50
CA ALA A 20 -11.13 12.02 9.47
C ALA A 20 -10.73 11.41 10.83
N VAL A 21 -9.88 12.10 11.60
CA VAL A 21 -9.55 11.68 12.97
C VAL A 21 -10.74 11.91 13.91
N ARG A 22 -11.42 13.06 13.82
CA ARG A 22 -12.57 13.41 14.67
C ARG A 22 -13.80 12.55 14.39
N SER A 23 -13.99 12.03 13.19
CA SER A 23 -15.09 11.12 12.86
C SER A 23 -14.99 9.75 13.55
N GLY A 24 -13.94 9.54 14.36
CA GLY A 24 -13.78 8.35 15.22
C GLY A 24 -13.09 7.18 14.53
N GLN A 25 -12.69 7.32 13.27
CA GLN A 25 -12.04 6.24 12.52
C GLN A 25 -10.55 6.07 12.87
N TYR A 26 -9.90 7.09 13.45
CA TYR A 26 -8.47 7.04 13.75
C TYR A 26 -8.15 7.60 15.14
N ALA A 27 -7.30 6.90 15.89
CA ALA A 27 -6.88 7.31 17.23
C ALA A 27 -5.93 8.53 17.25
N SER A 28 -5.27 8.83 16.13
CA SER A 28 -4.38 10.00 15.99
C SER A 28 -4.12 10.32 14.51
N LYS A 29 -3.61 11.53 14.24
CA LYS A 29 -3.10 11.91 12.91
C LYS A 29 -2.04 10.92 12.40
N SER A 30 -1.16 10.46 13.29
CA SER A 30 -0.13 9.49 12.91
C SER A 30 -0.71 8.13 12.53
N GLU A 31 -1.83 7.72 13.14
CA GLU A 31 -2.52 6.47 12.76
C GLU A 31 -3.16 6.59 11.38
N PHE A 32 -3.83 7.72 11.12
CA PHE A 32 -4.36 8.04 9.79
C PHE A 32 -3.28 7.94 8.70
N PHE A 33 -2.12 8.57 8.90
CA PHE A 33 -1.03 8.48 7.89
C PHE A 33 -0.42 7.08 7.77
N ARG A 34 -0.37 6.30 8.86
CA ARG A 34 0.10 4.91 8.80
C ARG A 34 -0.83 4.04 7.98
N ASP A 35 -2.14 4.24 8.12
CA ASP A 35 -3.14 3.54 7.34
C ASP A 35 -3.10 3.93 5.86
N LEU A 36 -2.98 5.23 5.56
CA LEU A 36 -2.79 5.72 4.20
C LEU A 36 -1.56 5.10 3.52
N LEU A 37 -0.44 4.98 4.24
CA LEU A 37 0.77 4.32 3.73
C LEU A 37 0.55 2.82 3.49
N ARG A 38 -0.31 2.17 4.28
CA ARG A 38 -0.66 0.76 4.08
C ARG A 38 -1.50 0.59 2.82
N LEU A 39 -2.56 1.38 2.67
CA LEU A 39 -3.42 1.37 1.48
C LEU A 39 -2.62 1.64 0.20
N TRP A 40 -1.70 2.60 0.23
CA TRP A 40 -0.81 2.87 -0.90
C TRP A 40 0.07 1.67 -1.27
N LYS A 41 0.62 0.95 -0.27
CA LYS A 41 1.41 -0.26 -0.52
C LYS A 41 0.56 -1.41 -1.06
N GLU A 42 -0.66 -1.57 -0.55
CA GLU A 42 -1.59 -2.61 -1.00
C GLU A 42 -1.98 -2.40 -2.46
N GLN A 43 -2.29 -1.16 -2.85
CA GLN A 43 -2.59 -0.85 -4.25
C GLN A 43 -1.39 -1.16 -5.16
N LYS A 44 -0.19 -0.76 -4.74
CA LYS A 44 1.03 -1.05 -5.50
C LYS A 44 1.26 -2.56 -5.67
N LEU A 45 1.06 -3.33 -4.60
CA LEU A 45 1.16 -4.79 -4.65
C LEU A 45 0.13 -5.40 -5.60
N LEU A 46 -1.11 -4.91 -5.56
CA LEU A 46 -2.16 -5.35 -6.48
C LEU A 46 -1.77 -5.10 -7.93
N ASP A 47 -1.27 -3.90 -8.25
CA ASP A 47 -0.83 -3.54 -9.60
C ASP A 47 0.32 -4.45 -10.08
N GLU A 48 1.27 -4.78 -9.19
CA GLU A 48 2.38 -5.70 -9.48
C GLU A 48 1.88 -7.13 -9.76
N ILE A 49 0.94 -7.65 -8.96
CA ILE A 49 0.34 -8.97 -9.17
C ILE A 49 -0.43 -9.02 -10.49
N MET A 50 -1.27 -8.02 -10.76
CA MET A 50 -2.03 -7.95 -12.02
C MET A 50 -1.11 -7.84 -13.23
N GLY A 51 0.01 -7.13 -13.10
CA GLY A 51 1.06 -7.10 -14.12
C GLY A 51 1.65 -8.49 -14.35
N SER A 52 2.03 -9.18 -13.27
CA SER A 52 2.59 -10.53 -13.33
C SER A 52 1.64 -11.55 -13.97
N GLU A 53 0.34 -11.51 -13.62
CA GLU A 53 -0.68 -12.36 -14.26
C GLU A 53 -0.75 -12.14 -15.77
N LYS A 54 -0.77 -10.87 -16.21
CA LYS A 54 -0.78 -10.54 -17.65
C LYS A 54 0.46 -11.08 -18.36
N GLU A 55 1.63 -10.97 -17.74
CA GLU A 55 2.87 -11.52 -18.30
C GLU A 55 2.86 -13.04 -18.38
N PHE A 56 2.30 -13.70 -17.36
CA PHE A 56 2.13 -15.15 -17.35
C PHE A 56 1.21 -15.62 -18.47
N VAL A 57 0.04 -14.97 -18.64
CA VAL A 57 -0.91 -15.24 -19.74
C VAL A 57 -0.28 -14.95 -21.10
N ALA A 58 0.57 -13.93 -21.21
CA ALA A 58 1.32 -13.62 -22.44
C ALA A 58 2.45 -14.62 -22.74
N GLY A 59 2.61 -15.70 -21.94
CA GLY A 59 3.58 -16.76 -22.17
C GLY A 59 4.99 -16.45 -21.66
N LYS A 60 5.18 -15.36 -20.91
CA LYS A 60 6.48 -15.02 -20.29
C LYS A 60 6.74 -15.78 -19.00
N GLY A 61 5.73 -16.45 -18.45
CA GLY A 61 5.84 -17.29 -17.26
C GLY A 61 6.17 -18.75 -17.56
N ARG A 62 6.68 -19.47 -16.56
CA ARG A 62 6.92 -20.91 -16.64
C ARG A 62 6.00 -21.65 -15.67
N THR A 63 5.25 -22.62 -16.16
CA THR A 63 4.50 -23.56 -15.31
C THR A 63 5.42 -24.71 -14.91
N LEU A 64 5.69 -24.83 -13.62
CA LEU A 64 6.46 -25.94 -13.05
C LEU A 64 5.50 -27.08 -12.68
N ARG A 65 5.87 -28.33 -12.96
CA ARG A 65 5.04 -29.51 -12.63
C ARG A 65 5.40 -30.06 -11.25
N SER A 66 6.59 -29.75 -10.75
CA SER A 66 7.06 -30.14 -9.43
C SER A 66 8.11 -29.17 -8.88
N LEU A 67 8.38 -29.25 -7.56
CA LEU A 67 9.48 -28.52 -6.92
C LEU A 67 10.86 -28.83 -7.50
N LYS A 68 11.04 -30.00 -8.16
CA LYS A 68 12.30 -30.34 -8.83
C LYS A 68 12.57 -29.44 -10.03
N ASP A 69 11.52 -28.92 -10.67
CA ASP A 69 11.63 -28.06 -11.85
C ASP A 69 12.01 -26.61 -11.49
N LEU A 70 12.01 -26.27 -10.19
CA LEU A 70 12.36 -24.94 -9.67
C LEU A 70 13.87 -24.74 -9.52
N ARG A 71 14.66 -25.82 -9.55
CA ARG A 71 16.12 -25.79 -9.37
C ARG A 71 16.86 -26.01 -10.68
#